data_AF-A0AA96J2G6-F1
#
_entry.id   AF-A0AA96J2G6-F1
#
_cell.length_a   1.000
_cell.length_b   1.000
_cell.length_c   1.000
_cell.angle_alpha   90.00
_cell.angle_beta   90.00
_cell.angle_gamma   90.00
#
_symmetry.space_group_name_H-M   'P 1'
#
loop_
_entity.id
_entity.type
_entity.pdbx_description
1 polymer ?
#
loop_
_entity_poly.entity_id
_entity_poly.type
_entity_poly.pdbx_seq_one_letter_code
_entity_poly.pdbx_strand_id
1 'polypeptide(L)' 'MEVNSKICGYITKEWLKPWINEGKSQTSFANAHNVEESTIRKIKGTKNYRIPVETLHRICEARNLKLVEFFKLINL' A
#
# COMPACT_ATOMS: atom_id res chain seq x y z
N MET A 1 -11.62 13.51 2.52
CA MET A 1 -10.54 13.59 1.51
C MET A 1 -9.16 13.22 2.07
N GLU A 2 -8.96 13.21 3.39
CA GLU A 2 -7.67 12.94 4.05
C GLU A 2 -7.31 11.43 4.15
N VAL A 3 -8.31 10.56 4.31
CA VAL A 3 -8.13 9.11 4.54
C VAL A 3 -7.37 8.42 3.41
N ASN A 4 -7.77 8.63 2.14
CA ASN A 4 -7.08 8.02 1.00
C ASN A 4 -5.62 8.43 0.93
N SER A 5 -5.32 9.71 1.24
CA SER A 5 -3.96 10.21 1.25
C SER A 5 -3.12 9.60 2.39
N LYS A 6 -3.72 9.41 3.57
CA LYS A 6 -3.09 8.68 4.69
C LYS A 6 -2.76 7.24 4.30
N ILE A 7 -3.72 6.52 3.72
CA ILE A 7 -3.54 5.14 3.28
C ILE A 7 -2.42 5.05 2.24
N CYS A 8 -2.53 5.80 1.14
CA CYS A 8 -1.52 5.78 0.07
C CYS A 8 -0.14 6.23 0.57
N GLY A 9 -0.12 7.25 1.42
CA GLY A 9 1.09 7.80 2.01
C GLY A 9 1.80 6.79 2.90
N TYR A 10 1.07 6.09 3.77
CA TYR A 10 1.63 5.06 4.64
C TYR A 10 2.17 3.88 3.83
N ILE A 11 1.39 3.32 2.91
CA ILE A 11 1.85 2.22 2.03
C ILE A 11 3.11 2.64 1.26
N THR A 12 3.15 3.86 0.75
CA THR A 12 4.32 4.34 0.00
C THR A 12 5.55 4.50 0.91
N LYS A 13 5.39 5.17 2.06
CA LYS A 13 6.51 5.56 2.92
C LYS A 13 7.05 4.41 3.77
N GLU A 14 6.15 3.62 4.36
CA GLU A 14 6.52 2.59 5.32
C GLU A 14 6.74 1.23 4.67
N TRP A 15 6.10 0.97 3.51
CA TRP A 15 6.12 -0.36 2.90
C TRP A 15 6.88 -0.40 1.58
N LEU A 16 6.52 0.45 0.62
CA LEU A 16 7.13 0.43 -0.71
C LEU A 16 8.56 1.02 -0.72
N LYS A 17 8.79 2.15 -0.04
CA LYS A 17 10.12 2.78 -0.01
C LYS A 17 11.18 1.87 0.64
N PRO A 18 10.96 1.28 1.84
CA PRO A 18 11.93 0.35 2.41
C PRO A 18 12.21 -0.84 1.50
N TRP A 19 11.17 -1.39 0.86
CA TRP A 19 11.31 -2.49 -0.10
C TRP A 19 12.24 -2.13 -1.26
N ILE A 20 12.10 -0.93 -1.83
CA ILE A 20 12.97 -0.44 -2.91
C ILE A 20 14.39 -0.19 -2.38
N ASN A 21 14.53 0.35 -1.17
CA ASN A 21 15.84 0.61 -0.56
C ASN A 21 16.63 -0.68 -0.26
N GLU A 22 15.94 -1.81 -0.08
CA GLU A 22 16.55 -3.15 0.00
C GLU A 22 17.00 -3.71 -1.37
N GLY A 23 16.91 -2.92 -2.44
CA GLY A 23 17.30 -3.32 -3.79
C GLY A 23 16.24 -4.11 -4.56
N LYS A 24 15.03 -4.26 -4.01
CA LYS A 24 13.92 -4.96 -4.67
C LYS A 24 13.14 -4.03 -5.59
N SER A 25 12.52 -4.57 -6.64
CA SER A 25 11.78 -3.75 -7.62
C SER A 25 10.35 -3.45 -7.19
N GLN A 26 9.75 -2.39 -7.74
CA GLN A 26 8.32 -2.09 -7.56
C GLN A 26 7.42 -3.24 -8.06
N THR A 27 7.81 -3.89 -9.16
CA THR A 27 7.11 -5.08 -9.67
C THR A 27 7.15 -6.23 -8.68
N SER A 28 8.30 -6.46 -8.02
CA SER A 28 8.40 -7.50 -6.99
C SER A 28 7.53 -7.20 -5.78
N PHE A 29 7.37 -5.92 -5.40
CA PHE A 29 6.43 -5.51 -4.37
C PHE A 29 4.99 -5.83 -4.78
N ALA A 30 4.60 -5.47 -6.01
CA ALA A 30 3.26 -5.74 -6.53
C ALA A 30 2.95 -7.25 -6.52
N ASN A 31 3.88 -8.07 -7.02
CA ASN A 31 3.76 -9.52 -7.02
C ASN A 31 3.64 -10.10 -5.61
N ALA A 32 4.49 -9.63 -4.67
CA ALA A 32 4.46 -10.08 -3.28
C ALA A 32 3.15 -9.73 -2.56
N HIS A 33 2.42 -8.71 -3.03
CA HIS A 33 1.14 -8.27 -2.46
C HIS A 33 -0.07 -8.66 -3.33
N ASN A 34 0.12 -9.54 -4.33
CA ASN A 34 -0.92 -10.03 -5.23
C ASN A 34 -1.76 -8.92 -5.88
N VAL A 35 -1.08 -7.88 -6.37
CA VAL A 35 -1.68 -6.74 -7.09
C VAL A 35 -0.87 -6.41 -8.34
N GLU A 36 -1.48 -5.69 -9.28
CA GLU A 36 -0.76 -5.19 -10.45
C GLU A 36 0.22 -4.07 -10.09
N GLU A 37 1.34 -3.99 -10.83
CA GLU A 37 2.27 -2.86 -10.74
C GLU A 37 1.57 -1.52 -11.00
N SER A 38 0.56 -1.51 -11.88
CA SER A 38 -0.25 -0.35 -12.22
C SER A 38 -0.96 0.23 -10.98
N THR A 39 -1.39 -0.63 -10.05
CA THR A 39 -1.98 -0.25 -8.76
C THR A 39 -0.93 0.41 -7.87
N ILE A 40 0.28 -0.15 -7.79
CA ILE A 40 1.37 0.43 -7.00
C ILE A 40 1.76 1.81 -7.53
N ARG A 41 1.80 1.99 -8.87
CA ARG A 41 2.02 3.29 -9.50
C ARG A 41 0.97 4.32 -9.11
N LYS A 42 -0.32 3.93 -9.04
CA LYS A 42 -1.41 4.82 -8.58
C LYS A 42 -1.27 5.18 -7.10
N ILE A 43 -0.93 4.21 -6.25
CA ILE A 43 -0.70 4.43 -4.81
C ILE A 43 0.43 5.44 -4.58
N LYS A 44 1.55 5.29 -5.30
CA LYS A 44 2.72 6.17 -5.20
C LYS A 44 2.51 7.54 -5.82
N GLY A 45 1.83 7.61 -6.97
CA GLY A 45 1.77 8.80 -7.82
C GLY A 45 0.57 9.72 -7.60
N THR A 46 -0.55 9.19 -7.09
CA THR A 46 -1.81 9.93 -7.02
C THR A 46 -2.18 10.21 -5.57
N LYS A 47 -2.07 11.49 -5.15
CA LYS A 47 -2.30 11.95 -3.76
C LYS A 47 -3.63 11.49 -3.13
N ASN A 48 -4.66 11.18 -3.94
CA ASN A 48 -6.01 10.82 -3.49
C ASN A 48 -6.57 9.57 -4.19
N TYR A 49 -5.72 8.65 -4.62
CA TYR A 49 -6.19 7.41 -5.23
C TYR A 49 -7.15 6.66 -4.28
N ARG A 50 -8.35 6.36 -4.77
CA ARG A 50 -9.35 5.56 -4.06
C ARG A 50 -9.01 4.09 -4.28
N ILE A 51 -8.20 3.53 -3.39
CA ILE A 51 -7.87 2.11 -3.43
C ILE A 51 -9.16 1.29 -3.18
N PRO A 52 -9.51 0.32 -4.03
CA PRO A 52 -10.59 -0.61 -3.72
C PRO A 52 -10.29 -1.35 -2.40
N VAL A 53 -11.31 -1.55 -1.56
CA VAL A 53 -11.13 -2.19 -0.24
C VAL A 53 -10.51 -3.58 -0.37
N GLU A 54 -10.91 -4.35 -1.38
CA GLU A 54 -10.33 -5.66 -1.69
C GLU A 54 -8.82 -5.56 -2.00
N THR A 55 -8.41 -4.55 -2.77
CA THR A 55 -6.98 -4.32 -3.06
C THR A 55 -6.22 -3.96 -1.79
N LEU A 56 -6.78 -3.09 -0.94
CA LEU A 56 -6.17 -2.75 0.35
C LEU A 56 -6.05 -3.99 1.25
N HIS A 57 -7.09 -4.83 1.27
CA HIS A 57 -7.11 -6.09 2.02
C HIS A 57 -5.96 -7.00 1.60
N ARG A 58 -5.79 -7.26 0.30
CA ARG A 58 -4.68 -8.10 -0.21
C ARG A 58 -3.30 -7.57 0.19
N ILE A 59 -3.10 -6.24 0.12
CA ILE A 59 -1.84 -5.62 0.53
C ILE A 59 -1.60 -5.82 2.03
N CYS A 60 -2.63 -5.67 2.87
CA CYS A 60 -2.52 -5.93 4.31
C CYS A 60 -2.27 -7.42 4.62
N GLU A 61 -3.00 -8.33 3.98
CA GLU A 61 -2.85 -9.78 4.16
C GLU A 61 -1.46 -10.28 3.80
N ALA A 62 -0.86 -9.78 2.71
CA ALA A 62 0.52 -10.09 2.33
C ALA A 62 1.55 -9.70 3.40
N ARG A 63 1.16 -8.84 4.34
CA ARG A 63 1.95 -8.43 5.51
C ARG A 63 1.44 -9.03 6.82
N ASN A 64 0.54 -10.02 6.75
CA ASN A 64 -0.11 -10.65 7.89
C ASN A 64 -0.82 -9.63 8.81
N LEU A 65 -1.44 -8.60 8.21
CA LEU A 65 -2.18 -7.55 8.90
C LEU A 65 -3.67 -7.59 8.53
N LYS A 66 -4.55 -7.48 9.52
CA LYS A 66 -5.98 -7.23 9.31
C LYS A 66 -6.21 -5.76 8.98
N LEU A 67 -7.27 -5.45 8.22
CA LEU A 67 -7.64 -4.06 7.91
C LEU A 67 -7.82 -3.19 9.16
N VAL A 68 -8.41 -3.74 10.23
CA VAL A 68 -8.58 -3.00 11.50
C VAL A 68 -7.25 -2.64 12.15
N GLU A 69 -6.22 -3.48 12.02
CA GLU A 69 -4.88 -3.20 12.55
C GLU A 69 -4.20 -2.15 11.70
N PHE A 70 -4.36 -2.24 10.38
CA PHE A 70 -3.88 -1.22 9.46
C PHE A 70 -4.48 0.16 9.73
N PHE A 71 -5.80 0.25 9.96
CA PHE A 71 -6.42 1.55 10.28
C PHE A 71 -5.89 2.15 11.59
N LYS A 72 -5.66 1.32 12.61
CA LYS A 72 -4.98 1.76 13.83
C LYS A 72 -3.57 2.29 13.57
N LEU A 73 -2.79 1.66 12.69
CA LEU A 73 -1.43 2.11 12.32
C LEU A 73 -1.42 3.52 11.68
N ILE A 74 -2.51 3.91 11.03
CA ILE A 74 -2.64 5.24 10.40
C ILE A 74 -3.52 6.21 11.21
N ASN A 75 -3.80 5.89 12.48
CA ASN A 75 -4.63 6.67 13.39
C ASN A 75 -6.03 6.98 12.84
N LEU A 76 -6.72 5.93 12.37
CA LEU A 76 -8.12 5.95 11.95
C LEU A 76 -8.95 4.93 12.73
#